data_AF-A0A972SDG0-F1
#
_entry.id   AF-A0A972SDG0-F1
#
_cell.length_a   1.000
_cell.length_b   1.000
_cell.length_c   1.000
_cell.angle_alpha   90.00
_cell.angle_beta   90.00
_cell.angle_gamma   90.00
#
_symmetry.space_group_name_H-M   'P 1'
#
loop_
_entity.id
_entity.type
_entity.pdbx_description
1 polymer ?
#
loop_
_entity_poly.entity_id
_entity_poly.type
_entity_poly.pdbx_seq_one_letter_code
_entity_poly.pdbx_strand_id
1 'polypeptide(L)'
;MNMWKKAVLMIAVMMLGFTTLLGVPTVVRADTGPDWTAVQNDANGIYWQAQAIQTWAAQVRAEAMAILGTNQNPEVIALASQIVALASQTERDAANTQATARYIIAQTNARVDGSEVTTLALARDIGIMADRIGVMADRILWTELQIGVMADRIVESEYLISYSTLFLSRQIKGTTDQMIVKTYEMQGTVAHMQSVLR
;
A
#
# COMPACT_ATOMS: atom_id res chain seq x y z
N MET A 1 33.36 30.85 41.14
CA MET A 1 32.04 30.46 40.58
C MET A 1 31.49 29.34 41.44
N ASN A 2 30.39 29.59 42.16
CA ASN A 2 29.77 28.68 43.12
C ASN A 2 29.35 27.39 42.38
N MET A 3 29.44 26.20 43.01
CA MET A 3 29.13 24.91 42.35
C MET A 3 27.78 24.91 41.63
N TRP A 4 26.83 25.66 42.16
CA TRP A 4 25.50 25.80 41.59
C TRP A 4 25.48 26.52 40.24
N LYS A 5 26.29 27.58 40.07
CA LYS A 5 26.48 28.26 38.77
C LYS A 5 27.18 27.36 37.76
N LYS A 6 28.06 26.45 38.20
CA LYS A 6 28.68 25.44 37.34
C LYS A 6 27.65 24.40 36.86
N ALA A 7 26.73 23.97 37.73
CA ALA A 7 25.67 23.02 37.36
C ALA A 7 24.69 23.64 36.34
N VAL A 8 24.27 24.88 36.55
CA VAL A 8 23.40 25.61 35.61
C VAL A 8 24.11 25.85 34.27
N LEU A 9 25.39 26.21 34.29
CA LEU A 9 26.19 26.36 33.06
C LEU A 9 26.40 25.00 32.36
N MET A 10 26.59 23.91 33.10
CA MET A 10 26.69 22.56 32.54
C MET A 10 25.38 22.13 31.88
N ILE A 11 24.23 22.40 32.51
CA ILE A 11 22.92 22.14 31.92
C ILE A 11 22.73 22.99 30.66
N ALA A 12 23.04 24.28 30.70
CA ALA A 12 22.94 25.16 29.53
C ALA A 12 23.87 24.74 28.37
N VAL A 13 25.10 24.32 28.67
CA VAL A 13 26.07 23.82 27.68
C VAL A 13 25.66 22.44 27.15
N MET A 14 25.10 21.56 27.99
CA MET A 14 24.51 20.29 27.53
C MET A 14 23.29 20.52 26.63
N MET A 15 22.46 21.53 26.93
CA MET A 15 21.30 21.92 26.11
C MET A 15 21.73 22.50 24.75
N LEU A 16 22.77 23.32 24.71
CA LEU A 16 23.38 23.85 23.47
C LEU A 16 24.13 22.78 22.67
N GLY A 17 24.70 21.78 23.34
CA GLY A 17 25.31 20.62 22.68
C GLY A 17 24.27 19.69 22.05
N PHE A 18 23.09 19.56 22.67
CA PHE A 18 22.03 18.68 22.18
C PHE A 18 21.30 19.24 20.94
N THR A 19 21.29 20.56 20.74
CA THR A 19 20.68 21.20 19.55
C THR A 19 21.53 21.04 18.27
N THR A 20 22.80 20.67 18.39
CA THR A 20 23.68 20.43 17.22
C THR A 20 23.81 18.95 16.84
N LEU A 21 23.25 18.03 17.65
CA LEU A 21 23.33 16.58 17.42
C LEU A 21 22.03 15.93 16.93
N LEU A 22 20.92 16.67 16.86
CA LEU A 22 19.69 16.21 16.21
C LEU A 22 19.48 17.03 14.94
N GLY A 23 19.54 16.30 13.83
CA GLY A 23 19.75 16.82 12.49
C GLY A 23 18.74 17.86 12.03
N VAL A 24 19.22 18.63 11.05
CA VAL A 24 18.42 19.33 10.05
C VAL A 24 17.07 18.63 9.84
N PRO A 25 15.94 19.34 9.94
CA PRO A 25 14.64 18.76 9.65
C PRO A 25 14.58 18.38 8.16
N THR A 26 14.88 17.12 7.84
CA THR A 26 14.64 16.55 6.51
C THR A 26 13.17 16.16 6.42
N VAL A 27 12.27 17.15 6.48
CA VAL A 27 10.82 16.90 6.55
C VAL A 27 10.20 16.64 5.18
N VAL A 28 10.96 16.68 4.08
CA VAL A 28 10.38 16.45 2.74
C VAL A 28 11.34 15.63 1.86
N ARG A 29 11.16 14.30 1.86
CA ARG A 29 11.44 13.51 0.65
C ARG A 29 10.31 13.79 -0.32
N ALA A 30 10.63 14.27 -1.52
CA ALA A 30 9.64 14.71 -2.52
C ALA A 30 8.73 13.58 -3.05
N ASP A 31 9.02 12.34 -2.68
CA ASP A 31 8.59 11.11 -3.31
C ASP A 31 7.77 10.17 -2.40
N THR A 32 7.74 10.39 -1.07
CA THR A 32 7.07 9.46 -0.13
C THR A 32 6.05 10.10 0.82
N GLY A 33 5.73 11.39 0.64
CA GLY A 33 4.90 12.12 1.61
C GLY A 33 5.63 12.37 2.94
N PRO A 34 4.97 13.02 3.92
CA PRO A 34 5.58 13.37 5.19
C PRO A 34 5.89 12.11 6.01
N ASP A 35 7.15 11.97 6.47
CA ASP A 35 7.50 10.99 7.48
C ASP A 35 6.93 11.45 8.83
N TRP A 36 5.74 10.96 9.15
CA TRP A 36 5.03 11.28 10.38
C TRP A 36 5.80 10.87 11.63
N THR A 37 6.61 9.80 11.58
CA THR A 37 7.46 9.39 12.71
C THR A 37 8.59 10.39 12.94
N ALA A 38 9.23 10.90 11.87
CA ALA A 38 10.22 11.97 11.99
C ALA A 38 9.59 13.26 12.56
N VAL A 39 8.42 13.67 12.06
CA VAL A 39 7.68 14.83 12.59
C VAL A 39 7.35 14.66 14.08
N GLN A 40 6.98 13.46 14.52
CA GLN A 40 6.73 13.16 15.93
C GLN A 40 8.00 13.30 16.78
N ASN A 41 9.12 12.77 16.32
CA ASN A 41 10.40 12.85 17.02
C ASN A 41 10.88 14.30 17.15
N ASP A 42 10.74 15.10 16.10
CA ASP A 42 11.06 16.53 16.12
C ASP A 42 10.15 17.28 17.11
N ALA A 43 8.84 17.02 17.08
CA ALA A 43 7.88 17.63 18.00
C ALA A 43 8.17 17.24 19.47
N ASN A 44 8.55 15.99 19.74
CA ASN A 44 9.01 15.55 21.05
C ASN A 44 10.28 16.30 21.48
N GLY A 45 11.25 16.47 20.59
CA GLY A 45 12.47 17.24 20.86
C GLY A 45 12.15 18.69 21.22
N ILE A 46 11.30 19.36 20.45
CA ILE A 46 10.82 20.72 20.70
C ILE A 46 10.09 20.82 22.04
N TYR A 47 9.26 19.85 22.38
CA TYR A 47 8.54 19.82 23.66
C TYR A 47 9.53 19.81 24.85
N TRP A 48 10.54 18.94 24.83
CA TRP A 48 11.53 18.86 25.90
C TRP A 48 12.41 20.11 25.99
N GLN A 49 12.80 20.68 24.86
CA GLN A 49 13.53 21.94 24.82
C GLN A 49 12.70 23.09 25.42
N ALA A 50 11.43 23.19 25.04
CA ALA A 50 10.53 24.21 25.59
C ALA A 50 10.27 24.02 27.09
N GLN A 51 10.21 22.77 27.59
CA GLN A 51 10.14 22.49 29.02
C GLN A 51 11.39 22.97 29.76
N ALA A 52 12.57 22.71 29.21
CA ALA A 52 13.81 23.18 29.78
C ALA A 52 13.90 24.72 29.83
N ILE A 53 13.54 25.39 28.73
CA ILE A 53 13.52 26.87 28.67
C ILE A 53 12.58 27.45 29.72
N GLN A 54 11.39 26.85 29.90
CA GLN A 54 10.44 27.30 30.91
C GLN A 54 11.02 27.18 32.33
N THR A 55 11.69 26.06 32.64
CA THR A 55 12.33 25.87 33.96
C THR A 55 13.47 26.86 34.20
N TRP A 56 14.28 27.14 33.17
CA TRP A 56 15.36 28.12 33.25
C TRP A 56 14.82 29.54 33.44
N ALA A 57 13.80 29.93 32.67
CA ALA A 57 13.18 31.25 32.79
C ALA A 57 12.55 31.45 34.18
N ALA A 58 11.89 30.42 34.73
CA ALA A 58 11.36 30.45 36.10
C ALA A 58 12.43 30.67 37.16
N GLN A 59 13.61 30.05 36.98
CA GLN A 59 14.75 30.24 37.86
C GLN A 59 15.32 31.67 37.75
N VAL A 60 15.54 32.18 36.53
CA VAL A 60 16.02 33.55 36.31
C VAL A 60 15.07 34.57 36.93
N ARG A 61 13.75 34.37 36.79
CA ARG A 61 12.74 35.19 37.44
C ARG A 61 12.87 35.16 38.96
N ALA A 62 13.02 33.98 39.56
CA ALA A 62 13.17 33.82 41.00
C ALA A 62 14.43 34.52 41.53
N GLU A 63 15.56 34.41 40.81
CA GLU A 63 16.80 35.10 41.14
C GLU A 63 16.66 36.63 41.05
N ALA A 64 16.01 37.14 40.01
CA ALA A 64 15.78 38.57 39.84
C ALA A 64 14.82 39.14 40.91
N MET A 65 13.79 38.37 41.30
CA MET A 65 12.90 38.73 42.41
C MET A 65 13.64 38.79 43.76
N ALA A 66 14.60 37.90 44.00
CA ALA A 66 15.43 37.95 45.21
C ALA A 66 16.32 39.21 45.26
N ILE A 67 16.83 39.66 44.10
CA ILE A 67 17.59 40.92 43.99
C ILE A 67 16.68 42.12 44.30
N LEU A 68 15.45 42.15 43.75
CA LEU A 68 14.47 43.21 44.01
C LEU A 68 14.15 43.36 45.51
N GLY A 69 14.13 42.26 46.27
CA GLY A 69 13.83 42.28 47.70
C GLY A 69 14.98 42.73 48.61
N THR A 70 16.21 42.81 48.11
CA THR A 70 17.42 43.01 48.94
C THR A 70 18.27 44.21 48.53
N ASN A 71 18.19 44.67 47.29
CA ASN A 71 19.02 45.76 46.79
C ASN A 71 18.33 47.12 47.00
N GLN A 72 19.10 48.16 47.37
CA GLN A 72 18.59 49.53 47.50
C GLN A 72 19.06 50.46 46.36
N ASN A 73 19.92 49.98 45.46
CA ASN A 73 20.34 50.76 44.30
C ASN A 73 19.21 50.80 43.25
N PRO A 74 18.67 51.99 42.90
CA PRO A 74 17.55 52.12 41.98
C PRO A 74 17.84 51.59 40.57
N GLU A 75 19.08 51.67 40.09
CA GLU A 75 19.45 51.14 38.77
C GLU A 75 19.38 49.61 38.74
N VAL A 76 19.85 48.97 39.81
CA VAL A 76 19.81 47.50 39.95
C VAL A 76 18.37 47.02 40.07
N ILE A 77 17.53 47.75 40.79
CA ILE A 77 16.09 47.48 40.91
C ILE A 77 15.41 47.58 39.53
N ALA A 78 15.70 48.64 38.76
CA ALA A 78 15.13 48.82 37.43
C ALA A 78 15.50 47.67 36.47
N LEU A 79 16.77 47.28 36.45
CA LEU A 79 17.24 46.14 35.65
C LEU A 79 16.61 44.82 36.11
N ALA A 80 16.55 44.56 37.41
CA ALA A 80 15.95 43.33 37.94
C ALA A 80 14.46 43.24 37.59
N SER A 81 13.72 44.36 37.60
CA SER A 81 12.33 44.42 37.14
C SER A 81 12.19 44.07 35.66
N GLN A 82 13.08 44.60 34.80
CA GLN A 82 13.10 44.24 33.37
C GLN A 82 13.40 42.74 33.15
N ILE A 83 14.33 42.17 33.92
CA ILE A 83 14.64 40.73 33.86
C ILE A 83 13.43 39.89 34.25
N VAL A 84 12.69 40.27 35.31
CA VAL A 84 11.47 39.58 35.72
C VAL A 84 10.41 39.61 34.62
N ALA A 85 10.22 40.76 33.96
CA ALA A 85 9.27 40.89 32.86
C ALA A 85 9.66 40.01 31.66
N LEU A 86 10.94 40.03 31.28
CA LEU A 86 11.46 39.21 30.18
C LEU A 86 11.35 37.71 30.48
N ALA A 87 11.77 37.28 31.68
CA ALA A 87 11.67 35.89 32.10
C ALA A 87 10.22 35.39 32.12
N SER A 88 9.29 36.23 32.58
CA SER A 88 7.85 35.92 32.55
C SER A 88 7.32 35.81 31.12
N GLN A 89 7.82 36.62 30.18
CA GLN A 89 7.48 36.48 28.76
C GLN A 89 8.03 35.17 28.20
N THR A 90 9.30 34.84 28.47
CA THR A 90 9.92 33.58 28.04
C THR A 90 9.20 32.35 28.59
N GLU A 91 8.75 32.37 29.84
CA GLU A 91 7.92 31.29 30.41
C GLU A 91 6.63 31.08 29.61
N ARG A 92 5.93 32.17 29.23
CA ARG A 92 4.70 32.11 28.44
C ARG A 92 4.96 31.58 27.04
N ASP A 93 6.00 32.06 26.38
CA ASP A 93 6.35 31.63 25.03
C ASP A 93 6.74 30.14 25.01
N ALA A 94 7.54 29.70 25.99
CA ALA A 94 7.89 28.30 26.15
C ALA A 94 6.66 27.40 26.42
N ALA A 95 5.70 27.87 27.23
CA ALA A 95 4.45 27.15 27.46
C ALA A 95 3.60 27.04 26.17
N ASN A 96 3.54 28.11 25.36
CA ASN A 96 2.85 28.09 24.07
C ASN A 96 3.52 27.11 23.08
N THR A 97 4.85 27.07 23.06
CA THR A 97 5.61 26.09 22.26
C THR A 97 5.31 24.66 22.70
N GLN A 98 5.28 24.37 24.01
CA GLN A 98 4.91 23.04 24.52
C GLN A 98 3.48 22.65 24.13
N ALA A 99 2.53 23.58 24.21
CA ALA A 99 1.14 23.34 23.80
C ALA A 99 1.05 22.99 22.31
N THR A 100 1.78 23.72 21.47
CA THR A 100 1.86 23.48 20.03
C THR A 100 2.50 22.13 19.72
N ALA A 101 3.61 21.80 20.38
CA ALA A 101 4.29 20.52 20.23
C ALA A 101 3.39 19.33 20.60
N ARG A 102 2.65 19.43 21.72
CA ARG A 102 1.65 18.42 22.11
C ARG A 102 0.54 18.25 21.08
N TYR A 103 0.05 19.35 20.51
CA TYR A 103 -0.94 19.31 19.44
C TYR A 103 -0.41 18.58 18.20
N ILE A 104 0.82 18.89 17.78
CA ILE A 104 1.46 18.20 16.64
C ILE A 104 1.61 16.71 16.94
N ILE A 105 2.12 16.32 18.11
CA ILE A 105 2.26 14.91 18.52
C ILE A 105 0.90 14.19 18.45
N ALA A 106 -0.16 14.80 18.98
CA ALA A 106 -1.50 14.21 18.97
C ALA A 106 -2.05 14.04 17.56
N GLN A 107 -1.89 15.04 16.68
CA GLN A 107 -2.30 14.93 15.28
C GLN A 107 -1.53 13.85 14.53
N THR A 108 -0.23 13.77 14.76
CA THR A 108 0.65 12.79 14.12
C THR A 108 0.27 11.37 14.53
N ASN A 109 0.02 11.11 15.82
CA ASN A 109 -0.50 9.82 16.28
C ASN A 109 -1.82 9.44 15.59
N ALA A 110 -2.77 10.37 15.54
CA ALA A 110 -4.06 10.11 14.88
C ALA A 110 -3.91 9.78 13.39
N ARG A 111 -2.92 10.37 12.70
CA ARG A 111 -2.63 10.05 11.29
C ARG A 111 -1.98 8.68 11.12
N VAL A 112 -1.04 8.32 12.00
CA VAL A 112 -0.39 7.01 12.00
C VAL A 112 -1.43 5.91 12.27
N ASP A 113 -2.24 6.08 13.31
CA ASP A 113 -3.31 5.13 13.68
C ASP A 113 -4.32 4.94 12.52
N GLY A 114 -4.71 6.05 11.86
CA GLY A 114 -5.59 5.98 10.69
C GLY A 114 -4.98 5.21 9.51
N SER A 115 -3.67 5.31 9.31
CA SER A 115 -2.96 4.55 8.27
C SER A 115 -2.92 3.05 8.58
N GLU A 116 -2.77 2.66 9.85
CA GLU A 116 -2.83 1.24 10.25
C GLU A 116 -4.22 0.64 10.02
N VAL A 117 -5.27 1.38 10.34
CA VAL A 117 -6.65 0.93 10.12
C VAL A 117 -6.94 0.73 8.62
N THR A 118 -6.50 1.66 7.77
CA THR A 118 -6.71 1.57 6.32
C THR A 118 -5.92 0.42 5.68
N THR A 119 -4.68 0.19 6.11
CA THR A 119 -3.86 -0.92 5.61
C THR A 119 -4.40 -2.28 6.04
N LEU A 120 -4.87 -2.42 7.28
CA LEU A 120 -5.55 -3.64 7.75
C LEU A 120 -6.85 -3.91 6.99
N ALA A 121 -7.63 -2.86 6.71
CA ALA A 121 -8.84 -2.98 5.90
C ALA A 121 -8.51 -3.44 4.47
N LEU A 122 -7.50 -2.83 3.85
CA LEU A 122 -7.04 -3.22 2.52
C LEU A 122 -6.55 -4.68 2.49
N ALA A 123 -5.79 -5.11 3.50
CA ALA A 123 -5.33 -6.50 3.61
C ALA A 123 -6.50 -7.48 3.69
N ARG A 124 -7.56 -7.13 4.43
CA ARG A 124 -8.79 -7.92 4.48
C ARG A 124 -9.48 -8.00 3.11
N ASP A 125 -9.60 -6.87 2.42
CA ASP A 125 -10.23 -6.82 1.10
C ASP A 125 -9.44 -7.63 0.06
N ILE A 126 -8.09 -7.61 0.14
CA ILE A 126 -7.22 -8.47 -0.66
C ILE A 126 -7.48 -9.95 -0.37
N GLY A 127 -7.65 -10.33 0.90
CA GLY A 127 -8.01 -11.70 1.26
C GLY A 127 -9.32 -12.15 0.61
N ILE A 128 -10.36 -11.31 0.68
CA ILE A 128 -11.66 -11.59 0.02
C ILE A 128 -11.50 -11.70 -1.50
N MET A 129 -10.70 -10.83 -2.11
CA MET A 129 -10.42 -10.92 -3.55
C MET A 129 -9.65 -12.19 -3.90
N ALA A 130 -8.70 -12.62 -3.07
CA ALA A 130 -7.95 -13.85 -3.26
C ALA A 130 -8.87 -15.08 -3.22
N ASP A 131 -9.81 -15.14 -2.27
CA ASP A 131 -10.82 -16.21 -2.19
C ASP A 131 -11.69 -16.26 -3.45
N ARG A 132 -12.14 -15.10 -3.93
CA ARG A 132 -12.93 -15.02 -5.18
C ARG A 132 -12.13 -15.48 -6.39
N ILE A 133 -10.84 -15.13 -6.47
CA ILE A 133 -9.93 -15.61 -7.52
C ILE A 133 -9.77 -17.12 -7.43
N GLY A 134 -9.62 -17.69 -6.24
CA GLY A 134 -9.56 -19.14 -6.03
C GLY A 134 -10.80 -19.86 -6.58
N VAL A 135 -12.00 -19.39 -6.22
CA VAL A 135 -13.26 -19.96 -6.75
C VAL A 135 -13.37 -19.80 -8.27
N MET A 136 -12.90 -18.68 -8.83
CA MET A 136 -12.86 -18.48 -10.28
C MET A 136 -11.88 -19.44 -10.96
N ALA A 137 -10.71 -19.68 -10.37
CA ALA A 137 -9.72 -20.63 -10.87
C ALA A 137 -10.28 -22.06 -10.88
N ASP A 138 -10.97 -22.49 -9.82
CA ASP A 138 -11.61 -23.80 -9.76
C ASP A 138 -12.67 -23.98 -10.86
N ARG A 139 -13.46 -22.94 -11.14
CA ARG A 139 -14.45 -22.96 -12.22
C ARG A 139 -13.80 -23.04 -13.60
N ILE A 140 -12.68 -22.36 -13.81
CA ILE A 140 -11.92 -22.44 -15.05
C ILE A 140 -11.43 -23.87 -15.23
N LEU A 141 -10.80 -24.47 -14.21
CA LEU A 141 -10.29 -25.83 -14.27
C LEU A 141 -11.40 -26.85 -14.58
N TRP A 142 -12.58 -26.69 -13.95
CA TRP A 142 -13.74 -27.52 -14.26
C TRP A 142 -14.19 -27.37 -15.72
N THR A 143 -14.22 -26.15 -16.22
CA THR A 143 -14.63 -25.85 -17.61
C THR A 143 -13.62 -26.41 -18.60
N GLU A 144 -12.32 -26.31 -18.32
CA GLU A 144 -11.25 -26.90 -19.12
C GLU A 144 -11.41 -28.42 -19.24
N LEU A 145 -11.73 -29.10 -18.13
CA LEU A 145 -11.99 -30.55 -18.15
C LEU A 145 -13.17 -30.91 -19.06
N GLN A 146 -14.28 -30.16 -18.98
CA GLN A 146 -15.45 -30.40 -19.82
C GLN A 146 -15.14 -30.16 -21.30
N ILE A 147 -14.37 -29.12 -21.62
CA ILE A 147 -13.90 -28.85 -22.99
C ILE A 147 -13.05 -30.02 -23.49
N GLY A 148 -12.15 -30.56 -22.66
CA GLY A 148 -11.33 -31.73 -23.01
C GLY A 148 -12.19 -32.94 -23.40
N VAL A 149 -13.18 -33.30 -22.59
CA VAL A 149 -14.10 -34.41 -22.89
C VAL A 149 -14.92 -34.16 -24.16
N MET A 150 -15.36 -32.91 -24.38
CA MET A 150 -16.07 -32.55 -25.61
C MET A 150 -15.16 -32.62 -26.83
N ALA A 151 -13.89 -32.25 -26.71
CA ALA A 151 -12.90 -32.36 -27.78
C ALA A 151 -12.68 -33.83 -28.18
N ASP A 152 -12.54 -34.74 -27.22
CA ASP A 152 -12.41 -36.17 -27.49
C ASP A 152 -13.62 -36.72 -28.25
N ARG A 153 -14.84 -36.34 -27.82
CA ARG A 153 -16.08 -36.75 -28.49
C ARG A 153 -16.19 -36.22 -29.93
N ILE A 154 -15.72 -35.00 -30.19
CA ILE A 154 -15.68 -34.45 -31.55
C ILE A 154 -14.78 -35.32 -32.42
N VAL A 155 -13.55 -35.61 -31.97
CA VAL A 155 -12.60 -36.44 -32.71
C VAL A 155 -13.16 -37.84 -32.98
N GLU A 156 -13.78 -38.47 -31.99
CA GLU A 156 -14.43 -39.78 -32.17
C GLU A 156 -15.59 -39.70 -33.19
N SER A 157 -16.43 -38.67 -33.11
CA SER A 157 -17.52 -38.48 -34.06
C SER A 157 -17.02 -38.25 -35.49
N GLU A 158 -15.96 -37.47 -35.68
CA GLU A 158 -15.33 -37.22 -36.98
C GLU A 158 -14.74 -38.51 -37.56
N TYR A 159 -14.11 -39.34 -36.72
CA TYR A 159 -13.61 -40.65 -37.14
C TYR A 159 -14.74 -41.57 -37.62
N LEU A 160 -15.84 -41.67 -36.85
CA LEU A 160 -16.99 -42.50 -37.20
C LEU A 160 -17.69 -42.01 -38.48
N ILE A 161 -17.84 -40.69 -38.65
CA ILE A 161 -18.41 -40.09 -39.86
C ILE A 161 -17.52 -40.40 -41.08
N SER A 162 -16.20 -40.22 -40.94
CA SER A 162 -15.22 -40.53 -42.00
C SER A 162 -15.27 -42.01 -42.40
N TYR A 163 -15.31 -42.92 -41.42
CA TYR A 163 -15.43 -44.35 -41.68
C TYR A 163 -16.74 -44.71 -42.39
N SER A 164 -17.88 -44.18 -41.92
CA SER A 164 -19.20 -44.44 -42.49
C SER A 164 -19.32 -43.95 -43.93
N THR A 165 -18.82 -42.74 -44.23
CA THR A 165 -18.84 -42.17 -45.59
C THR A 165 -17.98 -42.97 -46.58
N LEU A 166 -16.81 -43.47 -46.15
CA LEU A 166 -15.98 -44.36 -46.96
C LEU A 166 -16.64 -45.72 -47.20
N PHE A 167 -17.29 -46.31 -46.19
CA PHE A 167 -18.00 -47.57 -46.35
C PHE A 167 -19.16 -47.45 -47.34
N LEU A 168 -20.01 -46.43 -47.15
CA LEU A 168 -21.17 -46.19 -48.02
C LEU A 168 -20.75 -45.89 -49.46
N SER A 169 -19.71 -45.09 -49.67
CA SER A 169 -19.20 -44.81 -51.03
C SER A 169 -18.69 -46.07 -51.74
N ARG A 170 -18.00 -46.98 -51.03
CA ARG A 170 -17.59 -48.27 -51.59
C ARG A 170 -18.79 -49.16 -51.93
N GLN A 171 -19.79 -49.21 -51.06
CA GLN A 171 -21.01 -49.99 -51.29
C GLN A 171 -21.79 -49.47 -52.50
N ILE A 172 -21.95 -48.15 -52.62
CA ILE A 172 -22.62 -47.50 -53.77
C ILE A 172 -21.86 -47.80 -55.07
N LYS A 173 -20.52 -47.66 -55.08
CA LYS A 173 -19.70 -47.95 -56.25
C LYS A 173 -19.85 -49.42 -56.68
N GLY A 174 -19.77 -50.36 -55.73
CA GLY A 174 -19.92 -51.78 -56.01
C GLY A 174 -21.28 -52.11 -56.64
N THR A 175 -22.38 -51.58 -56.08
CA THR A 175 -23.73 -51.76 -56.63
C THR A 175 -23.87 -51.10 -58.01
N THR A 176 -23.29 -49.92 -58.20
CA THR A 176 -23.30 -49.21 -59.48
C THR A 176 -22.58 -49.99 -60.57
N ASP A 177 -21.38 -50.50 -60.25
CA ASP A 177 -20.59 -51.33 -61.18
C ASP A 177 -21.38 -52.61 -61.58
N GLN A 178 -22.05 -53.26 -60.63
CA GLN A 178 -22.91 -54.43 -60.91
C GLN A 178 -24.10 -54.09 -61.81
N MET A 179 -24.77 -52.95 -61.58
CA MET A 179 -25.88 -52.50 -62.43
C MET A 179 -25.42 -52.20 -63.87
N ILE A 180 -24.24 -51.60 -64.02
CA ILE A 180 -23.65 -51.33 -65.34
C ILE A 180 -23.41 -52.64 -66.09
N VAL A 181 -22.76 -53.63 -65.48
CA VAL A 181 -22.51 -54.94 -66.09
C VAL A 181 -23.82 -55.60 -66.52
N LYS A 182 -24.81 -55.66 -65.64
CA LYS A 182 -26.12 -56.26 -65.95
C LYS A 182 -26.84 -55.53 -67.09
N THR A 183 -26.69 -54.21 -67.18
CA THR A 183 -27.25 -53.42 -68.28
C THR A 183 -26.60 -53.78 -69.62
N TYR A 184 -25.28 -53.95 -69.65
CA TYR A 184 -24.59 -54.41 -70.85
C TYR A 184 -24.98 -55.84 -71.24
N GLU A 185 -25.12 -56.76 -70.28
CA GLU A 185 -25.61 -58.13 -70.53
C GLU A 185 -27.03 -58.14 -71.12
N MET A 186 -27.92 -57.30 -70.58
CA MET A 186 -29.28 -57.14 -71.10
C MET A 186 -29.28 -56.59 -72.53
N GLN A 187 -28.47 -55.55 -72.81
CA GLN A 187 -28.34 -54.99 -74.16
C GLN A 187 -27.82 -56.03 -75.17
N GLY A 188 -26.81 -56.83 -74.79
CA GLY A 188 -26.30 -57.92 -75.62
C GLY A 188 -27.37 -58.96 -75.94
N THR A 189 -28.20 -59.32 -74.94
CA THR A 189 -29.33 -60.24 -75.13
C THR A 189 -30.37 -59.65 -76.08
N VAL A 190 -30.71 -58.36 -75.96
CA VAL A 190 -31.63 -57.67 -76.88
C VAL A 190 -31.07 -57.65 -78.31
N ALA A 191 -29.79 -57.32 -78.48
CA ALA A 191 -29.15 -57.33 -79.78
C ALA A 191 -29.18 -58.72 -80.43
N HIS A 192 -28.93 -59.78 -79.66
CA HIS A 192 -29.03 -61.15 -80.14
C HIS A 192 -30.46 -61.51 -80.56
N MET A 193 -31.47 -61.19 -79.75
CA MET A 193 -32.88 -61.41 -80.09
C MET A 193 -33.27 -60.69 -81.38
N GLN A 194 -32.81 -59.45 -81.58
CA GLN A 194 -33.06 -58.70 -82.81
C GLN A 194 -32.39 -59.34 -84.03
N SER A 195 -31.22 -59.95 -83.88
CA SER A 195 -30.53 -60.64 -84.98
C SER A 195 -31.21 -61.94 -85.40
N VAL A 196 -31.82 -62.68 -84.47
CA VAL A 196 -32.55 -63.93 -84.76
C VAL A 196 -33.87 -63.65 -85.48
N LEU A 197 -34.45 -62.47 -85.30
CA LEU A 197 -35.73 -62.07 -85.90
C LEU A 197 -35.61 -61.47 -87.31
N ARG A 198 -34.38 -61.27 -87.83
CA ARG A 198 -34.13 -60.78 -89.19
C ARG A 198 -33.67 -61.91 -90.09
#